data_AF-A0AAU7UFN6-F1
#
_entry.id   AF-A0AAU7UFN6-F1
#
_cell.length_a   1.000
_cell.length_b   1.000
_cell.length_c   1.000
_cell.angle_alpha   90.00
_cell.angle_beta   90.00
_cell.angle_gamma   90.00
#
_symmetry.space_group_name_H-M   'P 1'
#
loop_
_entity.id
_entity.type
_entity.pdbx_description
1 polymer ?
#
loop_
_entity_poly.entity_id
_entity_poly.type
_entity_poly.pdbx_seq_one_letter_code
_entity_poly.pdbx_strand_id
1 'polypeptide(L)'
;MTTAERLVQDLCGSTEHPLATSLREWCTSRPFLSFAGAHASKLRKKVREAANSEQQADLQAELQVAAWLLRSGGASLIYEPLKSGGGRGPDFALVLPNKSLVYVEVARLRAGPQDPVYKLARVLADKVGQLPAGAAGVLAAVLPMDTPASALAPDAMRLLARTAQGDPLLGVPLERARTFERLRVRLSGVLLFGTGEGPPVTFWPHGGAAHPVSPAAQRVLR
;
A
#
# COMPACT_ATOMS: atom_id res chain seq x y z
N MET A 1 -30.94 -0.30 10.52
CA MET A 1 -29.66 -0.77 9.96
C MET A 1 -29.29 0.08 8.75
N THR A 2 -28.19 0.84 8.82
CA THR A 2 -27.71 1.74 7.76
C THR A 2 -27.17 0.96 6.56
N THR A 3 -26.96 1.62 5.40
CA THR A 3 -26.31 0.98 4.24
C THR A 3 -24.88 0.52 4.57
N ALA A 4 -24.14 1.30 5.37
CA ALA A 4 -22.82 0.93 5.84
C ALA A 4 -22.86 -0.34 6.72
N GLU A 5 -23.78 -0.42 7.68
CA GLU A 5 -23.93 -1.60 8.54
C GLU A 5 -24.29 -2.86 7.75
N ARG A 6 -25.19 -2.75 6.76
CA ARG A 6 -25.51 -3.86 5.85
C ARG A 6 -24.29 -4.36 5.10
N LEU A 7 -23.48 -3.44 4.55
CA LEU A 7 -22.28 -3.82 3.82
C LEU A 7 -21.25 -4.47 4.74
N VAL A 8 -20.99 -3.92 5.92
CA VAL A 8 -20.04 -4.52 6.87
C VAL A 8 -20.49 -5.93 7.29
N GLN A 9 -21.77 -6.12 7.56
CA GLN A 9 -22.33 -7.44 7.88
C GLN A 9 -22.15 -8.43 6.70
N ASP A 10 -22.38 -7.97 5.47
CA ASP A 10 -22.22 -8.77 4.25
C ASP A 10 -20.75 -9.14 3.95
N LEU A 11 -19.80 -8.25 4.26
CA LEU A 11 -18.37 -8.49 4.06
C LEU A 11 -17.80 -9.43 5.12
N CYS A 12 -18.17 -9.24 6.38
CA CYS A 12 -17.58 -9.93 7.52
C CYS A 12 -18.34 -11.20 7.94
N GLY A 13 -19.62 -11.33 7.60
CA GLY A 13 -20.50 -12.39 8.08
C GLY A 13 -20.89 -12.29 9.56
N SER A 14 -20.15 -11.50 10.36
CA SER A 14 -20.43 -11.22 11.77
C SER A 14 -20.04 -9.79 12.14
N THR A 15 -20.81 -9.18 13.04
CA THR A 15 -20.51 -7.87 13.64
C THR A 15 -19.32 -7.90 14.58
N GLU A 16 -18.91 -9.07 15.05
CA GLU A 16 -17.78 -9.28 15.97
C GLU A 16 -16.46 -9.56 15.24
N HIS A 17 -16.49 -9.63 13.90
CA HIS A 17 -15.29 -9.87 13.12
C HIS A 17 -14.25 -8.76 13.38
N PRO A 18 -12.95 -9.08 13.55
CA PRO A 18 -11.92 -8.08 13.88
C PRO A 18 -11.86 -6.87 12.95
N LEU A 19 -12.10 -7.08 11.65
CA LEU A 19 -12.13 -6.00 10.64
C LEU A 19 -13.41 -5.15 10.66
N ALA A 20 -14.48 -5.59 11.32
CA ALA A 20 -15.79 -4.94 11.26
C ALA A 20 -15.73 -3.52 11.84
N THR A 21 -14.97 -3.29 12.91
CA THR A 21 -14.84 -1.96 13.54
C THR A 21 -14.24 -0.94 12.58
N SER A 22 -13.06 -1.23 12.01
CA SER A 22 -12.42 -0.33 11.05
C SER A 22 -13.24 -0.15 9.78
N LEU A 23 -13.89 -1.21 9.28
CA LEU A 23 -14.77 -1.11 8.11
C LEU A 23 -15.98 -0.19 8.36
N ARG A 24 -16.58 -0.22 9.55
CA ARG A 24 -17.67 0.70 9.91
C ARG A 24 -17.20 2.14 9.89
N GLU A 25 -16.05 2.40 10.50
CA GLU A 25 -15.44 3.74 10.54
C GLU A 25 -15.18 4.26 9.13
N TRP A 26 -14.51 3.48 8.28
CA TRP A 26 -14.21 3.89 6.91
C TRP A 26 -15.47 4.03 6.04
N CYS A 27 -16.50 3.20 6.25
CA CYS A 27 -17.77 3.30 5.53
C CYS A 27 -18.62 4.53 5.89
N THR A 28 -18.21 5.33 6.89
CA THR A 28 -18.80 6.68 7.08
C THR A 28 -18.46 7.63 5.92
N SER A 29 -17.35 7.37 5.22
CA SER A 29 -16.97 8.06 3.98
C SER A 29 -17.72 7.49 2.78
N ARG A 30 -18.46 8.35 2.07
CA ARG A 30 -19.18 7.97 0.84
C ARG A 30 -18.25 7.36 -0.23
N PRO A 31 -17.08 7.95 -0.56
CA PRO A 31 -16.11 7.33 -1.48
C PRO A 31 -15.71 5.91 -1.09
N PHE A 32 -15.40 5.66 0.18
CA PHE A 32 -15.01 4.33 0.64
C PHE A 32 -16.18 3.35 0.62
N LEU A 33 -17.38 3.78 1.05
CA LEU A 33 -18.59 2.97 0.97
C LEU A 33 -18.89 2.53 -0.47
N SER A 34 -18.77 3.43 -1.43
CA SER A 34 -18.94 3.12 -2.86
C SER A 34 -17.87 2.13 -3.36
N PHE A 35 -16.60 2.34 -2.99
CA PHE A 35 -15.52 1.41 -3.32
C PHE A 35 -15.76 0.00 -2.75
N ALA A 36 -16.08 -0.09 -1.46
CA ALA A 36 -16.32 -1.36 -0.79
C ALA A 36 -17.54 -2.08 -1.36
N GLY A 37 -18.61 -1.34 -1.68
CA GLY A 37 -19.79 -1.89 -2.35
C GLY A 37 -19.49 -2.43 -3.75
N ALA A 38 -18.76 -1.65 -4.57
CA ALA A 38 -18.39 -2.05 -5.94
C ALA A 38 -17.48 -3.29 -5.99
N HIS A 39 -16.74 -3.55 -4.91
CA HIS A 39 -15.81 -4.68 -4.81
C HIS A 39 -16.21 -5.70 -3.72
N ALA A 40 -17.48 -5.71 -3.30
CA ALA A 40 -17.93 -6.49 -2.15
C ALA A 40 -17.65 -8.00 -2.28
N SER A 41 -17.81 -8.57 -3.49
CA SER A 41 -17.53 -9.99 -3.74
C SER A 41 -16.06 -10.35 -3.51
N LYS A 42 -15.13 -9.51 -4.00
CA LYS A 42 -13.68 -9.69 -3.80
C LYS A 42 -13.31 -9.48 -2.33
N LEU A 43 -13.85 -8.45 -1.69
CA LEU A 43 -13.58 -8.16 -0.29
C LEU A 43 -14.08 -9.26 0.63
N ARG A 44 -15.32 -9.74 0.45
CA ARG A 44 -15.86 -10.87 1.22
C ARG A 44 -14.98 -12.12 1.08
N LYS A 45 -14.50 -12.39 -0.14
CA LYS A 45 -13.55 -13.49 -0.38
C LYS A 45 -12.26 -13.30 0.41
N LYS A 46 -11.63 -12.11 0.35
CA LYS A 46 -10.40 -11.83 1.10
C LYS A 46 -10.60 -11.89 2.62
N VAL A 47 -11.72 -11.37 3.13
CA VAL A 47 -12.07 -11.44 4.56
C VAL A 47 -12.18 -12.90 5.01
N ARG A 48 -12.88 -13.74 4.24
CA ARG A 48 -13.00 -15.17 4.53
C ARG A 48 -11.65 -15.92 4.44
N GLU A 49 -10.79 -15.55 3.51
CA GLU A 49 -9.46 -16.16 3.31
C GLU A 49 -8.43 -15.70 4.35
N ALA A 50 -8.67 -14.56 5.01
CA ALA A 50 -7.85 -14.05 6.11
C ALA A 50 -8.16 -14.80 7.42
N ALA A 51 -7.73 -16.07 7.47
CA ALA A 51 -8.06 -17.02 8.53
C ALA A 51 -7.31 -16.77 9.85
N ASN A 52 -6.14 -16.11 9.80
CA ASN A 52 -5.34 -15.80 10.97
C ASN A 52 -5.12 -14.29 11.15
N SER A 53 -4.68 -13.91 12.35
CA SER A 53 -4.45 -12.52 12.74
C SER A 53 -3.47 -11.78 11.83
N GLU A 54 -2.43 -12.45 11.31
CA GLU A 54 -1.45 -11.83 10.41
C GLU A 54 -2.05 -11.53 9.04
N GLN A 55 -2.85 -12.45 8.48
CA GLN A 55 -3.56 -12.22 7.23
C GLN A 55 -4.64 -11.15 7.38
N GLN A 56 -5.32 -11.10 8.53
CA GLN A 56 -6.29 -10.05 8.85
C GLN A 56 -5.61 -8.69 8.98
N ALA A 57 -4.45 -8.61 9.63
CA ALA A 57 -3.67 -7.39 9.73
C ALA A 57 -3.13 -6.93 8.36
N ASP A 58 -2.73 -7.86 7.49
CA ASP A 58 -2.33 -7.55 6.12
C ASP A 58 -3.51 -6.97 5.32
N LEU A 59 -4.71 -7.57 5.41
CA LEU A 59 -5.92 -7.04 4.78
C LEU A 59 -6.36 -5.69 5.38
N GLN A 60 -6.24 -5.52 6.68
CA GLN A 60 -6.53 -4.25 7.36
C GLN A 60 -5.62 -3.14 6.85
N ALA A 61 -4.32 -3.41 6.70
CA ALA A 61 -3.36 -2.45 6.14
C ALA A 61 -3.73 -2.06 4.69
N GLU A 62 -4.11 -3.04 3.87
CA GLU A 62 -4.58 -2.82 2.50
C GLU A 62 -5.80 -1.88 2.45
N LEU A 63 -6.79 -2.12 3.31
CA LEU A 63 -8.01 -1.32 3.39
C LEU A 63 -7.79 0.06 4.03
N GLN A 64 -6.86 0.17 4.99
CA GLN A 64 -6.44 1.45 5.56
C GLN A 64 -5.85 2.36 4.48
N VAL A 65 -5.00 1.81 3.61
CA VAL A 65 -4.45 2.55 2.46
C VAL A 65 -5.59 2.98 1.53
N ALA A 66 -6.54 2.10 1.22
CA ALA A 66 -7.68 2.45 0.38
C ALA A 66 -8.52 3.60 0.97
N ALA A 67 -8.83 3.54 2.26
CA ALA A 67 -9.57 4.59 2.97
C ALA A 67 -8.83 5.93 2.92
N TRP A 68 -7.51 5.94 3.13
CA TRP A 68 -6.69 7.14 3.04
C TRP A 68 -6.68 7.74 1.64
N LEU A 69 -6.49 6.93 0.60
CA LEU A 69 -6.44 7.40 -0.78
C LEU A 69 -7.78 7.99 -1.26
N LEU A 70 -8.90 7.54 -0.68
CA LEU A 70 -10.24 8.02 -1.01
C LEU A 70 -10.69 9.24 -0.18
N ARG A 71 -9.91 9.67 0.82
CA ARG A 71 -10.31 10.74 1.77
C ARG A 71 -10.40 12.13 1.14
N SER A 72 -9.59 12.42 0.10
CA SER A 72 -9.49 13.75 -0.50
C SER A 72 -10.70 14.12 -1.37
N GLY A 73 -11.60 13.17 -1.64
CA GLY A 73 -12.69 13.33 -2.60
C GLY A 73 -12.20 13.39 -4.05
N GLY A 74 -13.08 13.05 -5.00
CA GLY A 74 -12.81 13.16 -6.45
C GLY A 74 -11.92 12.08 -7.07
N ALA A 75 -11.13 11.37 -6.29
CA ALA A 75 -10.42 10.17 -6.75
C ALA A 75 -11.29 8.91 -6.58
N SER A 76 -10.98 7.87 -7.36
CA SER A 76 -11.56 6.53 -7.22
C SER A 76 -10.47 5.47 -7.24
N LEU A 77 -10.75 4.29 -6.71
CA LEU A 77 -9.83 3.16 -6.71
C LEU A 77 -10.38 2.01 -7.53
N ILE A 78 -9.53 1.40 -8.35
CA ILE A 78 -9.79 0.10 -8.96
C ILE A 78 -9.04 -0.94 -8.15
N TYR A 79 -9.76 -1.97 -7.70
CA TYR A 79 -9.18 -3.02 -6.87
C TYR A 79 -8.64 -4.21 -7.66
N GLU A 80 -7.35 -4.52 -7.47
CA GLU A 80 -6.57 -5.52 -8.20
C GLU A 80 -6.67 -5.32 -9.72
N PRO A 81 -6.27 -4.14 -10.25
CA PRO A 81 -6.54 -3.70 -11.63
C PRO A 81 -5.94 -4.60 -12.71
N LEU A 82 -4.86 -5.35 -12.42
CA LEU A 82 -4.11 -6.13 -13.41
C LEU A 82 -4.24 -7.66 -13.24
N LYS A 83 -5.13 -8.13 -12.35
CA LYS A 83 -5.23 -9.55 -11.98
C LYS A 83 -5.70 -10.47 -13.12
N SER A 84 -6.34 -9.93 -14.16
CA SER A 84 -6.74 -10.68 -15.36
C SER A 84 -5.55 -11.13 -16.22
N GLY A 85 -4.36 -10.54 -16.05
CA GLY A 85 -3.15 -10.86 -16.82
C GLY A 85 -2.30 -12.02 -16.29
N GLY A 86 -2.73 -12.72 -15.23
CA GLY A 86 -2.04 -13.92 -14.70
C GLY A 86 -0.76 -13.66 -13.89
N GLY A 87 -0.37 -12.40 -13.68
CA GLY A 87 0.79 -12.00 -12.87
C GLY A 87 0.44 -11.35 -11.54
N ARG A 88 1.42 -11.25 -10.64
CA ARG A 88 1.34 -10.38 -9.46
C ARG A 88 1.35 -8.93 -9.94
N GLY A 89 0.37 -8.16 -9.52
CA GLY A 89 0.18 -6.76 -9.91
C GLY A 89 -0.20 -5.92 -8.69
N PRO A 90 -0.28 -4.60 -8.87
CA PRO A 90 -0.53 -3.69 -7.76
C PRO A 90 -1.91 -3.96 -7.14
N ASP A 91 -2.01 -3.77 -5.84
CA ASP A 91 -3.29 -3.89 -5.12
C ASP A 91 -4.33 -2.89 -5.62
N PHE A 92 -3.91 -1.67 -5.96
CA PHE A 92 -4.81 -0.62 -6.43
C PHE A 92 -4.33 0.11 -7.68
N ALA A 93 -5.28 0.65 -8.44
CA ALA A 93 -5.04 1.81 -9.29
C ALA A 93 -5.88 2.99 -8.77
N LEU A 94 -5.20 4.06 -8.36
CA LEU A 94 -5.78 5.35 -8.04
C LEU A 94 -6.06 6.10 -9.33
N VAL A 95 -7.34 6.36 -9.59
CA VAL A 95 -7.83 7.13 -10.73
C VAL A 95 -8.18 8.52 -10.25
N LEU A 96 -7.45 9.51 -10.75
CA LEU A 96 -7.67 10.92 -10.43
C LEU A 96 -8.76 11.55 -11.30
N PRO A 97 -9.31 12.72 -10.92
CA PRO A 97 -10.31 13.44 -11.73
C PRO A 97 -9.88 13.68 -13.18
N ASN A 98 -8.60 13.99 -13.39
CA ASN A 98 -8.00 14.19 -14.71
C ASN A 98 -7.66 12.88 -15.46
N LYS A 99 -8.17 11.74 -14.98
CA LYS A 99 -7.95 10.39 -15.53
C LYS A 99 -6.50 9.88 -15.47
N SER A 100 -5.59 10.60 -14.82
CA SER A 100 -4.25 10.06 -14.54
C SER A 100 -4.33 8.93 -13.52
N LEU A 101 -3.46 7.94 -13.73
CA LEU A 101 -3.39 6.72 -12.91
C LEU A 101 -2.12 6.72 -12.06
N VAL A 102 -2.28 6.30 -10.81
CA VAL A 102 -1.17 5.90 -9.94
C VAL A 102 -1.44 4.49 -9.45
N TYR A 103 -0.54 3.57 -9.76
CA TYR A 103 -0.61 2.22 -9.24
C TYR A 103 -0.04 2.18 -7.83
N VAL A 104 -0.74 1.51 -6.92
CA VAL A 104 -0.34 1.42 -5.51
C VAL A 104 -0.25 -0.05 -5.12
N GLU A 105 0.94 -0.43 -4.67
CA GLU A 105 1.22 -1.73 -4.08
C GLU A 105 1.33 -1.57 -2.57
N VAL A 106 0.58 -2.35 -1.79
CA VAL A 106 0.54 -2.21 -0.34
C VAL A 106 1.40 -3.26 0.34
N ALA A 107 2.05 -2.87 1.42
CA ALA A 107 2.74 -3.76 2.33
C ALA A 107 2.51 -3.35 3.78
N ARG A 108 2.44 -4.33 4.68
CA ARG A 108 2.53 -4.09 6.11
C ARG A 108 3.93 -4.50 6.59
N LEU A 109 4.61 -3.60 7.29
CA LEU A 109 5.83 -3.92 8.00
C LEU A 109 5.44 -4.52 9.36
N ARG A 110 5.89 -5.74 9.62
CA ARG A 110 5.61 -6.43 10.87
C ARG A 110 6.48 -5.89 12.00
N ALA A 111 5.92 -5.80 13.20
CA ALA A 111 6.67 -5.50 14.42
C ALA A 111 7.76 -6.56 14.66
N GLY A 112 8.79 -6.21 15.41
CA GLY A 112 9.88 -7.12 15.74
C GLY A 112 11.25 -6.43 15.77
N PRO A 113 12.30 -7.14 16.21
CA PRO A 113 13.57 -6.54 16.62
C PRO A 113 14.40 -5.97 15.47
N GLN A 114 14.12 -6.35 14.23
CA GLN A 114 14.83 -5.83 13.07
C GLN A 114 14.48 -4.36 12.81
N ASP A 115 15.50 -3.57 12.50
CA ASP A 115 15.39 -2.17 12.12
C ASP A 115 14.38 -1.97 10.95
N PRO A 116 13.41 -1.03 11.09
CA PRO A 116 12.42 -0.71 10.07
C PRO A 116 13.00 -0.39 8.68
N VAL A 117 14.18 0.23 8.61
CA VAL A 117 14.88 0.52 7.34
C VAL A 117 15.17 -0.76 6.57
N TYR A 118 15.65 -1.79 7.28
CA TYR A 118 15.96 -3.10 6.68
C TYR A 118 14.70 -3.82 6.23
N LYS A 119 13.62 -3.74 7.02
CA LYS A 119 12.31 -4.30 6.65
C LYS A 119 11.76 -3.63 5.40
N LEU A 120 11.83 -2.29 5.33
CA LEU A 120 11.36 -1.53 4.17
C LEU A 120 12.20 -1.83 2.93
N ALA A 121 13.52 -1.94 3.06
CA ALA A 121 14.42 -2.32 1.96
C ALA A 121 14.04 -3.70 1.38
N ARG A 122 13.80 -4.70 2.24
CA ARG A 122 13.33 -6.02 1.78
C ARG A 122 11.99 -5.93 1.06
N VAL A 123 11.03 -5.19 1.62
CA VAL A 123 9.70 -4.97 1.02
C VAL A 123 9.80 -4.31 -0.35
N LEU A 124 10.62 -3.27 -0.49
CA LEU A 124 10.88 -2.59 -1.76
C LEU A 124 11.47 -3.56 -2.79
N ALA A 125 12.49 -4.32 -2.40
CA ALA A 125 13.13 -5.31 -3.27
C ALA A 125 12.18 -6.42 -3.74
N ASP A 126 11.29 -6.87 -2.85
CA ASP A 126 10.32 -7.93 -3.15
C ASP A 126 9.16 -7.44 -4.03
N LYS A 127 8.73 -6.18 -3.85
CA LYS A 127 7.46 -5.70 -4.40
C LYS A 127 7.59 -4.75 -5.59
N VAL A 128 8.75 -4.15 -5.87
CA VAL A 128 8.92 -3.23 -7.00
C VAL A 128 8.52 -3.84 -8.35
N GLY A 129 8.71 -5.16 -8.52
CA GLY A 129 8.35 -5.88 -9.74
C GLY A 129 6.85 -5.97 -10.01
N GLN A 130 6.01 -5.72 -9.00
CA GLN A 130 4.55 -5.69 -9.13
C GLN A 130 4.06 -4.35 -9.72
N LEU A 131 4.89 -3.32 -9.74
CA LEU A 131 4.56 -2.04 -10.36
C LEU A 131 4.75 -2.12 -11.89
N PRO A 132 3.79 -1.60 -12.69
CA PRO A 132 3.89 -1.59 -14.13
C PRO A 132 4.93 -0.57 -14.63
N ALA A 133 5.49 -0.79 -15.81
CA ALA A 133 6.55 0.05 -16.36
C ALA A 133 6.07 1.40 -16.93
N GLY A 134 4.80 1.51 -17.36
CA GLY A 134 4.29 2.63 -18.16
C GLY A 134 3.49 3.70 -17.41
N ALA A 135 3.49 3.68 -16.07
CA ALA A 135 2.71 4.60 -15.25
C ALA A 135 3.39 4.84 -13.91
N ALA A 136 2.92 5.84 -13.16
CA ALA A 136 3.43 6.11 -11.83
C ALA A 136 3.10 4.94 -10.87
N GLY A 137 4.10 4.48 -10.13
CA GLY A 137 3.98 3.36 -9.19
C GLY A 137 4.40 3.77 -7.78
N VAL A 138 3.55 3.54 -6.79
CA VAL A 138 3.80 3.87 -5.39
C VAL A 138 3.78 2.60 -4.56
N LEU A 139 4.75 2.43 -3.67
CA LEU A 139 4.65 1.43 -2.62
C LEU A 139 4.12 2.11 -1.35
N ALA A 140 2.96 1.64 -0.87
CA ALA A 140 2.38 2.08 0.39
C ALA A 140 2.73 1.10 1.50
N ALA A 141 3.43 1.57 2.53
CA ALA A 141 3.89 0.74 3.64
C ALA A 141 3.21 1.18 4.95
N VAL A 142 2.47 0.26 5.58
CA VAL A 142 1.93 0.44 6.92
C VAL A 142 2.96 0.00 7.94
N LEU A 143 3.39 0.94 8.78
CA LEU A 143 4.45 0.75 9.74
C LEU A 143 3.90 0.16 11.05
N PRO A 144 4.74 -0.55 11.84
CA PRO A 144 4.41 -0.85 13.22
C PRO A 144 4.15 0.42 14.02
N MET A 145 3.46 0.27 15.16
CA MET A 145 3.24 1.39 16.08
C MET A 145 4.57 2.03 16.49
N ASP A 146 4.55 3.33 16.71
CA ASP A 146 5.68 4.15 17.17
C ASP A 146 6.92 4.11 16.27
N THR A 147 6.78 3.63 15.03
CA THR A 147 7.86 3.66 14.05
C THR A 147 7.90 5.05 13.38
N PRO A 148 8.99 5.82 13.54
CA PRO A 148 9.12 7.11 12.89
C PRO A 148 9.20 6.91 11.38
N ALA A 149 8.36 7.63 10.62
CA ALA A 149 8.33 7.54 9.16
C ALA A 149 9.43 8.37 8.48
N SER A 150 9.99 9.36 9.18
CA SER A 150 11.01 10.25 8.62
C SER A 150 12.26 9.46 8.21
N ALA A 151 12.82 9.81 7.06
CA ALA A 151 14.02 9.21 6.46
C ALA A 151 13.98 7.70 6.12
N LEU A 152 12.99 6.91 6.55
CA LEU A 152 12.92 5.47 6.27
C LEU A 152 13.05 5.11 4.78
N ALA A 153 12.27 5.76 3.92
CA ALA A 153 12.28 5.47 2.49
C ALA A 153 13.64 5.78 1.82
N PRO A 154 14.22 6.99 1.96
CA PRO A 154 15.54 7.26 1.38
C PRO A 154 16.66 6.40 2.00
N ASP A 155 16.60 6.03 3.29
CA ASP A 155 17.57 5.13 3.90
C ASP A 155 17.46 3.70 3.36
N ALA A 156 16.23 3.18 3.20
CA ALA A 156 16.01 1.86 2.63
C ALA A 156 16.51 1.79 1.17
N MET A 157 16.32 2.86 0.40
CA MET A 157 16.84 2.98 -0.96
C MET A 157 18.37 2.99 -0.99
N ARG A 158 19.02 3.76 -0.11
CA ARG A 158 20.49 3.76 0.03
C ARG A 158 21.03 2.38 0.38
N LEU A 159 20.35 1.69 1.29
CA LEU A 159 20.72 0.35 1.72
C LEU A 159 20.66 -0.65 0.55
N LEU A 160 19.59 -0.62 -0.26
CA LEU A 160 19.46 -1.45 -1.46
C LEU A 160 20.53 -1.15 -2.52
N ALA A 161 20.85 0.13 -2.73
CA ALA A 161 21.89 0.53 -3.66
C ALA A 161 23.27 -0.01 -3.25
N ARG A 162 23.62 0.06 -1.96
CA ARG A 162 24.83 -0.56 -1.41
C ARG A 162 24.82 -2.08 -1.56
N THR A 163 23.68 -2.72 -1.28
CA THR A 163 23.56 -4.17 -1.45
C THR A 163 23.73 -4.61 -2.89
N ALA A 164 23.25 -3.84 -3.86
CA ALA A 164 23.47 -4.13 -5.28
C ALA A 164 24.96 -4.04 -5.70
N GLN A 165 25.77 -3.30 -4.93
CA GLN A 165 27.22 -3.17 -5.10
C GLN A 165 28.03 -4.24 -4.36
N GLY A 166 27.39 -5.07 -3.51
CA GLY A 166 28.03 -6.19 -2.81
C GLY A 166 27.85 -6.18 -1.30
N ASP A 167 27.35 -5.08 -0.71
CA ASP A 167 27.19 -5.01 0.75
C ASP A 167 26.09 -5.97 1.24
N PRO A 168 26.38 -6.86 2.21
CA PRO A 168 25.39 -7.82 2.66
C PRO A 168 24.21 -7.14 3.35
N LEU A 169 23.00 -7.58 3.01
CA LEU A 169 21.76 -7.19 3.68
C LEU A 169 20.97 -8.44 4.07
N LEU A 170 20.75 -8.61 5.37
CA LEU A 170 20.04 -9.78 5.89
C LEU A 170 18.63 -9.88 5.28
N GLY A 171 18.35 -11.02 4.63
CA GLY A 171 17.07 -11.29 4.01
C GLY A 171 16.87 -10.69 2.61
N VAL A 172 17.90 -10.04 2.04
CA VAL A 172 17.89 -9.55 0.65
C VAL A 172 19.14 -10.06 -0.09
N PRO A 173 19.01 -11.10 -0.91
CA PRO A 173 20.12 -11.59 -1.73
C PRO A 173 20.64 -10.53 -2.71
N LEU A 174 21.93 -10.57 -3.04
CA LEU A 174 22.58 -9.66 -4.00
C LEU A 174 21.81 -9.55 -5.33
N GLU A 175 21.40 -10.68 -5.90
CA GLU A 175 20.64 -10.71 -7.16
C GLU A 175 19.27 -10.04 -7.06
N ARG A 176 18.64 -10.10 -5.87
CA ARG A 176 17.38 -9.40 -5.62
C ARG A 176 17.60 -7.89 -5.55
N ALA A 177 18.65 -7.43 -4.88
CA ALA A 177 19.01 -6.01 -4.84
C ALA A 177 19.38 -5.49 -6.24
N ARG A 178 20.13 -6.25 -7.03
CA ARG A 178 20.42 -5.91 -8.45
C ARG A 178 19.15 -5.84 -9.30
N THR A 179 18.22 -6.77 -9.07
CA THR A 179 16.92 -6.75 -9.75
C THR A 179 16.11 -5.53 -9.35
N PHE A 180 16.10 -5.18 -8.07
CA PHE A 180 15.52 -3.93 -7.59
C PHE A 180 16.11 -2.72 -8.29
N GLU A 181 17.45 -2.59 -8.37
CA GLU A 181 18.09 -1.44 -9.03
C GLU A 181 17.68 -1.28 -10.50
N ARG A 182 17.51 -2.38 -11.24
CA ARG A 182 17.00 -2.33 -12.63
C ARG A 182 15.55 -1.86 -12.69
N LEU A 183 14.74 -2.20 -11.69
CA LEU A 183 13.31 -1.90 -11.62
C LEU A 183 13.00 -0.61 -10.86
N ARG A 184 13.97 0.02 -10.20
CA ARG A 184 13.77 1.19 -9.33
C ARG A 184 13.10 2.36 -10.06
N VAL A 185 13.30 2.47 -11.37
CA VAL A 185 12.66 3.48 -12.22
C VAL A 185 11.13 3.37 -12.26
N ARG A 186 10.56 2.22 -11.89
CA ARG A 186 9.10 2.01 -11.77
C ARG A 186 8.52 2.53 -10.46
N LEU A 187 9.36 2.85 -9.47
CA LEU A 187 8.95 3.39 -8.18
C LEU A 187 8.96 4.91 -8.25
N SER A 188 7.79 5.52 -8.27
CA SER A 188 7.59 6.98 -8.25
C SER A 188 7.65 7.59 -6.84
N GLY A 189 7.47 6.77 -5.81
CA GLY A 189 7.59 7.19 -4.42
C GLY A 189 7.12 6.14 -3.43
N VAL A 190 7.28 6.44 -2.16
CA VAL A 190 6.88 5.58 -1.04
C VAL A 190 5.92 6.36 -0.15
N LEU A 191 4.78 5.75 0.17
CA LEU A 191 3.78 6.28 1.08
C LEU A 191 3.87 5.51 2.40
N LEU A 192 4.22 6.18 3.50
CA LEU A 192 4.44 5.57 4.80
C LEU A 192 3.29 5.92 5.75
N PHE A 193 2.61 4.92 6.29
CA PHE A 193 1.57 5.09 7.31
C PHE A 193 2.17 4.78 8.67
N GLY A 194 2.39 5.82 9.47
CA GLY A 194 2.95 5.69 10.82
C GLY A 194 1.95 6.16 11.86
N THR A 195 2.16 5.74 13.11
CA THR A 195 1.38 6.23 14.27
C THR A 195 2.24 6.98 15.28
N GLY A 196 3.52 7.22 14.98
CA GLY A 196 4.44 7.96 15.84
C GLY A 196 4.30 9.48 15.72
N GLU A 197 5.24 10.22 16.29
CA GLU A 197 5.27 11.68 16.21
C GLU A 197 5.40 12.18 14.75
N GLY A 198 4.48 13.05 14.34
CA GLY A 198 4.42 13.63 12.99
C GLY A 198 3.10 13.37 12.27
N PRO A 199 3.02 13.65 10.96
CA PRO A 199 1.82 13.37 10.19
C PRO A 199 1.60 11.85 10.12
N PRO A 200 0.34 11.37 10.25
CA PRO A 200 0.01 9.94 10.26
C PRO A 200 0.38 9.25 8.94
N VAL A 201 0.55 10.03 7.88
CA VAL A 201 1.04 9.53 6.60
C VAL A 201 2.06 10.50 6.02
N THR A 202 3.18 9.95 5.56
CA THR A 202 4.26 10.70 4.90
C THR A 202 4.47 10.16 3.49
N PHE A 203 4.51 11.06 2.50
CA PHE A 203 4.86 10.70 1.13
C PHE A 203 6.28 11.15 0.78
N TRP A 204 7.14 10.19 0.44
CA TRP A 204 8.48 10.45 -0.09
C TRP A 204 8.50 10.25 -1.62
N PRO A 205 8.69 11.31 -2.42
CA PRO A 205 8.82 11.18 -3.87
C PRO A 205 10.20 10.63 -4.26
N HIS A 206 10.25 9.69 -5.21
CA HIS A 206 11.51 9.20 -5.77
C HIS A 206 11.90 10.00 -7.03
N GLY A 207 13.04 10.70 -6.97
CA GLY A 207 13.51 11.54 -8.08
C GLY A 207 14.00 10.78 -9.32
N GLY A 208 14.25 9.47 -9.23
CA GLY A 208 14.76 8.64 -10.33
C GLY A 208 13.69 7.87 -11.11
N ALA A 209 12.41 8.18 -10.90
CA ALA A 209 11.31 7.48 -11.51
C ALA A 209 11.14 7.83 -13.00
N ALA A 210 10.92 6.83 -13.86
CA ALA A 210 10.59 7.04 -15.26
C ALA A 210 9.24 7.76 -15.44
N HIS A 211 8.30 7.50 -14.53
CA HIS A 211 6.99 8.15 -14.49
C HIS A 211 6.79 8.80 -13.12
N PRO A 212 7.17 10.09 -12.94
CA PRO A 212 6.99 10.78 -11.67
C PRO A 212 5.51 10.98 -11.34
N VAL A 213 5.22 11.09 -10.04
CA VAL A 213 3.87 11.39 -9.56
C VAL A 213 3.48 12.83 -9.93
N SER A 214 2.36 13.00 -10.63
CA SER A 214 1.85 14.32 -11.03
C SER A 214 1.52 15.21 -9.81
N PRO A 215 1.51 16.55 -9.94
CA PRO A 215 1.13 17.44 -8.84
C PRO A 215 -0.28 17.15 -8.29
N ALA A 216 -1.21 16.72 -9.15
CA ALA A 216 -2.55 16.30 -8.72
C ALA A 216 -2.51 15.07 -7.82
N ALA A 217 -1.69 14.07 -8.17
CA ALA A 217 -1.51 12.87 -7.36
C ALA A 217 -0.79 13.14 -6.04
N GLN A 218 0.22 14.03 -6.04
CA GLN A 218 0.91 14.40 -4.81
C GLN A 218 -0.03 15.02 -3.76
N ARG A 219 -1.07 15.76 -4.18
CA ARG A 219 -2.09 16.31 -3.29
C ARG A 219 -3.00 15.26 -2.65
N VAL A 220 -3.16 14.09 -3.27
CA VAL A 220 -3.95 12.98 -2.72
C VAL A 220 -3.10 12.10 -1.80
N LEU A 221 -1.82 11.94 -2.13
CA LEU A 221 -0.87 11.11 -1.39
C LEU A 221 -0.35 11.77 -0.11
N ARG A 222 -0.25 13.10 -0.06
CA ARG A 222 0.03 13.87 1.17
C ARG A 222 -1.27 14.12 1.92
#